data_AF-A0A291GRS7-F1
#
_entry.id   AF-A0A291GRS7-F1
#
_cell.length_a   1.000
_cell.length_b   1.000
_cell.length_c   1.000
_cell.angle_alpha   90.00
_cell.angle_beta   90.00
_cell.angle_gamma   90.00
#
_symmetry.space_group_name_H-M   'P 1'
#
loop_
_entity.id
_entity.type
_entity.pdbx_description
1 polymer ?
#
loop_
_entity_poly.entity_id
_entity_poly.type
_entity_poly.pdbx_seq_one_letter_code
_entity_poly.pdbx_strand_id
1 'polypeptide(L)' 'MDVDHPDVVLCPRGPMLLRGEHVVEDEDGNEHQTWRPVSAVCRCGASGIKPWCDGNHKLIRKR' A
#
# COMPACT_ATOMS: atom_id res chain seq x y z
N MET A 1 -14.84 11.82 -10.67
CA MET A 1 -14.18 11.03 -9.61
C MET A 1 -13.27 11.99 -8.91
N ASP A 2 -13.77 12.62 -7.86
CA ASP A 2 -13.09 13.64 -7.07
C ASP A 2 -11.90 12.99 -6.36
N VAL A 3 -10.71 13.14 -6.95
CA VAL A 3 -9.42 12.78 -6.33
C VAL A 3 -8.93 13.85 -5.35
N ASP A 4 -9.80 14.82 -5.04
CA ASP A 4 -9.51 15.99 -4.21
C ASP A 4 -9.29 15.66 -2.73
N HIS A 5 -9.70 14.48 -2.27
CA HIS A 5 -9.48 14.06 -0.89
C HIS A 5 -8.64 12.79 -0.82
N PRO A 6 -7.50 12.82 -0.10
CA PRO A 6 -6.74 11.62 0.14
C PRO A 6 -7.57 10.62 0.96
N ASP A 7 -7.73 9.40 0.45
CA ASP A 7 -8.46 8.34 1.14
C ASP A 7 -7.65 7.04 1.27
N VAL A 8 -8.01 6.25 2.27
CA VAL A 8 -7.33 4.99 2.62
C VAL A 8 -8.36 3.87 2.66
N VAL A 9 -8.18 2.85 1.83
CA VAL A 9 -9.07 1.68 1.74
C VAL A 9 -8.31 0.41 2.09
N LEU A 10 -8.83 -0.35 3.05
CA LEU A 10 -8.29 -1.66 3.43
C LEU A 10 -8.95 -2.77 2.62
N CYS A 11 -8.22 -3.41 1.71
CA CYS A 11 -8.74 -4.56 0.98
C CYS A 11 -8.64 -5.84 1.85
N PRO A 12 -9.74 -6.59 2.07
CA PRO A 12 -9.68 -7.87 2.79
C PRO A 12 -8.64 -8.82 2.17
N ARG A 13 -7.73 -9.36 2.99
CA ARG A 13 -6.59 -10.20 2.56
C ARG A 13 -5.70 -9.58 1.46
N GLY A 14 -5.79 -8.27 1.28
CA GLY A 14 -5.09 -7.53 0.24
C GLY A 14 -4.33 -6.33 0.78
N PRO A 15 -3.79 -5.51 -0.14
CA PRO A 15 -3.06 -4.31 0.23
C PRO A 15 -3.97 -3.26 0.87
N MET A 16 -3.34 -2.22 1.42
CA MET A 16 -3.99 -0.95 1.71
C MET A 16 -3.86 -0.07 0.48
N LEU A 17 -4.96 0.45 -0.03
CA LEU A 17 -4.97 1.39 -1.15
C LEU A 17 -4.97 2.80 -0.60
N LEU A 18 -4.01 3.59 -1.05
CA LEU A 18 -3.87 5.01 -0.78
C LEU A 18 -4.27 5.75 -2.05
N ARG A 19 -5.30 6.59 -1.99
CA ARG A 19 -5.71 7.43 -3.11
C ARG A 19 -5.31 8.87 -2.83
N GLY A 20 -4.73 9.55 -3.80
CA GLY A 20 -4.18 10.90 -3.61
C GLY A 20 -2.78 10.90 -3.00
N GLU A 21 -2.42 12.04 -2.40
CA GLU A 21 -1.08 12.27 -1.83
C GLU A 21 -1.01 11.80 -0.38
N HIS A 22 -0.07 10.89 -0.11
CA HIS A 22 0.20 10.30 1.19
C HIS A 22 1.70 10.12 1.37
N VAL A 23 2.14 10.08 2.62
CA VAL A 23 3.49 9.68 3.02
C VAL A 23 3.37 8.35 3.78
N VAL A 24 4.20 7.37 3.39
CA VAL A 24 4.28 6.07 4.04
C VAL A 24 5.65 5.93 4.68
N GLU A 25 5.69 5.77 5.99
CA GLU A 25 6.92 5.42 6.72
C GLU A 25 7.07 3.90 6.72
N ASP A 26 8.27 3.40 6.40
CA ASP A 26 8.59 1.97 6.46
C ASP A 26 9.15 1.55 7.84
N GLU A 27 9.46 0.25 7.98
CA GLU A 27 9.96 -0.32 9.25
C GLU A 27 11.35 0.22 9.65
N ASP A 28 12.10 0.77 8.69
CA ASP A 28 13.43 1.35 8.88
C ASP A 28 13.35 2.89 9.11
N GLY A 29 12.14 3.47 9.10
CA GLY A 29 11.91 4.90 9.27
C GLY A 29 12.08 5.73 7.99
N ASN A 30 12.17 5.11 6.81
CA ASN A 30 12.24 5.87 5.55
C ASN A 30 10.85 6.30 5.11
N GLU A 31 10.74 7.54 4.65
CA GLU A 31 9.50 8.11 4.11
C GLU A 31 9.38 7.86 2.59
N HIS A 32 8.20 7.38 2.18
CA HIS A 32 7.85 7.09 0.79
C HIS A 32 6.62 7.88 0.37
N GLN A 33 6.80 8.86 -0.52
CA GLN A 33 5.70 9.67 -1.06
C GLN A 33 4.91 8.90 -2.16
N THR A 34 3.59 9.05 -2.17
CA THR A 34 2.73 8.51 -3.22
C THR A 34 2.56 9.50 -4.37
N TRP A 35 3.00 9.12 -5.57
CA TRP A 35 2.93 9.95 -6.77
C TRP A 35 1.82 9.55 -7.75
N ARG A 36 1.21 8.37 -7.52
CA ARG A 36 0.19 7.81 -8.40
C ARG A 36 -1.19 8.12 -7.83
N PRO A 37 -2.23 8.22 -8.69
CA PRO A 37 -3.60 8.41 -8.21
C PRO A 37 -4.04 7.36 -7.19
N VAL A 38 -3.52 6.13 -7.32
CA VAL A 38 -3.66 5.07 -6.33
C VAL A 38 -2.32 4.37 -6.15
N SER A 39 -1.87 4.26 -4.90
CA SER A 39 -0.72 3.47 -4.47
C SER A 39 -1.18 2.32 -3.57
N ALA A 40 -0.51 1.17 -3.65
CA ALA A 40 -0.87 -0.01 -2.88
C ALA A 40 0.24 -0.34 -1.86
N VAL A 41 -0.06 -0.22 -0.58
CA VAL A 41 0.85 -0.56 0.53
C VAL A 41 0.68 -2.03 0.92
N CYS A 42 1.81 -2.71 1.06
CA CYS A 42 1.88 -4.09 1.50
C CYS A 42 1.45 -4.22 2.97
N ARG A 43 0.45 -5.05 3.21
CA ARG A 43 0.09 -5.52 4.56
C ARG A 43 0.40 -6.99 4.79
N CYS A 44 0.97 -7.64 3.78
CA CYS A 44 1.16 -9.08 3.79
C CYS A 44 2.51 -9.49 4.41
N GLY A 45 3.49 -8.59 4.40
CA GLY A 45 4.87 -8.81 4.88
C GLY A 45 5.77 -9.51 3.86
N ALA A 46 5.20 -10.11 2.82
CA ALA A 46 5.92 -10.91 1.83
C ALA A 46 6.30 -10.15 0.54
N SER A 47 6.03 -8.84 0.45
CA SER A 47 6.44 -8.05 -0.72
C SER A 47 7.96 -7.92 -0.79
N GLY A 48 8.53 -8.03 -1.99
CA GLY A 48 9.94 -7.77 -2.27
C GLY A 48 10.26 -6.29 -2.50
N ILE A 49 9.24 -5.43 -2.59
CA ILE A 49 9.38 -3.99 -2.86
C ILE A 49 8.69 -3.15 -1.76
N LYS A 50 8.81 -3.58 -0.49
CA LYS A 50 8.27 -2.83 0.64
C LYS A 50 8.66 -1.34 0.56
N PRO A 51 7.75 -0.42 0.95
CA PRO A 51 6.44 -0.65 1.57
C PRO A 51 5.34 -1.03 0.57
N TRP A 52 5.62 -1.13 -0.73
CA TRP A 52 4.62 -1.32 -1.78
C TRP A 52 4.20 -2.78 -1.94
N CYS A 53 3.00 -3.00 -2.45
CA CYS A 53 2.47 -4.32 -2.78
C CYS A 53 2.85 -4.73 -4.22
N ASP A 54 3.53 -5.87 -4.36
CA ASP A 54 3.87 -6.52 -5.64
C ASP A 54 2.93 -7.67 -6.06
N GLY A 55 1.95 -7.99 -5.21
CA GLY A 55 1.01 -9.08 -5.46
C GLY A 55 1.33 -10.39 -4.74
N ASN A 56 2.44 -10.50 -4.01
CA ASN A 56 2.80 -11.71 -3.26
C ASN A 56 1.71 -12.14 -2.25
N HIS A 57 0.86 -11.21 -1.79
CA HIS A 57 -0.31 -11.52 -0.95
C HIS A 57 -1.27 -12.56 -1.55
N LYS A 58 -1.29 -12.72 -2.88
CA LYS A 58 -2.11 -13.74 -3.56
C LYS A 58 -1.48 -15.13 -3.52
N LEU A 59 -0.16 -15.19 -3.38
CA LEU A 59 0.62 -16.43 -3.41
C LEU A 59 0.77 -17.04 -2.02
N ILE A 60 0.75 -16.20 -0.97
CA ILE A 60 0.87 -16.67 0.40
C ILE A 60 -0.50 -17.00 1.02
N ARG A 61 -0.64 -18.21 1.55
CA ARG A 61 -1.78 -18.56 2.40
C ARG A 61 -1.54 -18.02 3.81
N LYS A 62 -2.08 -16.84 4.12
CA LYS A 62 -2.20 -16.40 5.52
C LYS A 62 -3.24 -17.29 6.22
N ARG A 63 -2.79 -18.04 7.24
CA ARG A 63 -3.65 -18.82 8.15
C ARG A 63 -4.70 -17.93 8.79
#